data_AF-A0A540R548-F1
#
_entry.id   AF-A0A540R548-F1
#
_cell.length_a   1.000
_cell.length_b   1.000
_cell.length_c   1.000
_cell.angle_alpha   90.00
_cell.angle_beta   90.00
_cell.angle_gamma   90.00
#
_symmetry.space_group_name_H-M   'P 1'
#
loop_
_entity.id
_entity.type
_entity.pdbx_description
1 polymer ?
#
loop_
_entity_poly.entity_id
_entity_poly.type
_entity_poly.pdbx_seq_one_letter_code
_entity_poly.pdbx_strand_id
1 'polypeptide(L)'
;MTEATVHPEAALSPTKDELCAELSAITERLGSYRAVDPDGEVGIEVIIGRTFSGELGQLFLSYRAADNATKKEIARMDHSVLGERSVAFGADDRVAKAEFKRIVEESDVSAGFVDREDNDIPQRFTAYGTGGEGEFFCYSTLIDEPKAPGQLRVIDHETGADYLAGAVVPRASRRKA
;
A
#
# COMPACT_ATOMS: atom_id res chain seq x y z
N MET A 1 -3.21 6.76 16.71
CA MET A 1 -2.66 6.45 15.38
C MET A 1 -2.82 4.96 15.20
N THR A 2 -3.18 4.50 14.00
CA THR A 2 -3.30 3.07 13.73
C THR A 2 -1.90 2.50 13.50
N GLU A 3 -1.61 1.30 14.00
CA GLU A 3 -0.29 0.67 13.94
C GLU A 3 -0.36 -0.65 13.16
N ALA A 4 0.69 -0.95 12.42
CA ALA A 4 0.85 -2.18 11.68
C ALA A 4 2.08 -2.92 12.21
N THR A 5 1.84 -4.08 12.82
CA THR A 5 2.93 -4.98 13.22
C THR A 5 3.67 -5.48 11.97
N VAL A 6 4.99 -5.31 11.95
CA VAL A 6 5.89 -5.81 10.92
C VAL A 6 6.88 -6.80 11.52
N HIS A 7 7.45 -7.66 10.68
CA HIS A 7 8.43 -8.66 11.08
C HIS A 7 9.72 -8.48 10.26
N PRO A 8 10.59 -7.50 10.60
CA PRO A 8 11.80 -7.21 9.82
C PRO A 8 12.75 -8.41 9.71
N GLU A 9 12.77 -9.24 10.75
CA GLU A 9 13.59 -10.46 10.84
C GLU A 9 12.97 -11.66 10.10
N ALA A 10 11.79 -11.51 9.51
CA ALA A 10 11.15 -12.62 8.81
C ALA A 10 11.88 -12.92 7.49
N ALA A 11 12.14 -14.20 7.25
CA ALA A 11 12.53 -14.68 5.94
C ALA A 11 11.27 -14.84 5.08
N LEU A 12 11.34 -14.28 3.87
CA LEU A 12 10.25 -14.29 2.89
C LEU A 12 10.71 -14.99 1.61
N SER A 13 9.90 -15.88 1.06
CA SER A 13 10.14 -16.49 -0.26
C SER A 13 8.83 -16.54 -1.06
N PRO A 14 8.70 -15.79 -2.18
CA PRO A 14 9.67 -14.82 -2.69
C PRO A 14 9.87 -13.64 -1.73
N THR A 15 11.04 -13.01 -1.83
CA THR A 15 11.37 -11.76 -1.13
C THR A 15 10.55 -10.59 -1.70
N LYS A 16 10.47 -9.49 -0.94
CA LYS A 16 9.84 -8.25 -1.42
C LYS A 16 10.53 -7.68 -2.65
N ASP A 17 11.84 -7.86 -2.76
CA ASP A 17 12.62 -7.39 -3.91
C ASP A 17 12.35 -8.23 -5.16
N GLU A 18 12.20 -9.55 -5.01
CA GLU A 18 11.75 -10.43 -6.09
C GLU A 18 10.32 -10.09 -6.54
N LEU A 19 9.39 -9.85 -5.61
CA LEU A 19 8.04 -9.38 -5.95
C LEU A 19 8.08 -8.04 -6.70
N CYS A 20 8.94 -7.10 -6.30
CA CYS A 20 9.11 -5.82 -7.01
C CYS A 20 9.60 -6.04 -8.45
N ALA A 21 10.63 -6.87 -8.62
CA ALA A 21 11.24 -7.15 -9.90
C ALA A 21 10.29 -7.88 -10.86
N GLU A 22 9.41 -8.75 -10.34
CA GLU A 22 8.49 -9.53 -11.16
C GLU A 22 7.18 -8.78 -11.48
N LEU A 23 6.66 -7.99 -10.54
CA LEU A 23 5.30 -7.46 -10.58
C LEU A 23 5.21 -5.95 -10.82
N SER A 24 6.34 -5.26 -10.96
CA SER A 24 6.37 -3.80 -11.09
C SER A 24 7.56 -3.30 -11.91
N ALA A 25 7.67 -1.97 -12.04
CA ALA A 25 8.84 -1.32 -12.65
C ALA A 25 9.95 -0.98 -11.61
N ILE A 26 9.77 -1.35 -10.35
CA ILE A 26 10.70 -1.03 -9.26
C ILE A 26 11.95 -1.91 -9.37
N THR A 27 13.11 -1.27 -9.49
CA THR A 27 14.43 -1.92 -9.53
C THR A 27 15.20 -1.81 -8.22
N GLU A 28 14.85 -0.83 -7.38
CA GLU A 28 15.45 -0.60 -6.06
C GLU A 28 14.34 -0.23 -5.07
N ARG A 29 14.09 -1.08 -4.08
CA ARG A 29 13.09 -0.81 -3.04
C ARG A 29 13.63 0.18 -2.01
N LEU A 30 12.86 1.22 -1.71
CA LEU A 30 13.22 2.28 -0.77
C LEU A 30 12.46 2.17 0.56
N GLY A 31 11.27 1.56 0.57
CA GLY A 31 10.43 1.43 1.75
C GLY A 31 9.00 1.07 1.41
N SER A 32 8.09 1.23 2.36
CA SER A 32 6.65 1.03 2.15
C SER A 32 5.82 1.86 3.13
N TYR A 33 4.51 1.92 2.89
CA TYR A 33 3.50 2.37 3.84
C TYR A 33 2.34 1.37 3.86
N ARG A 34 1.57 1.35 4.95
CA ARG A 34 0.50 0.37 5.17
C ARG A 34 -0.82 1.00 5.57
N ALA A 35 -1.91 0.40 5.13
CA ALA A 35 -3.21 0.55 5.76
C ALA A 35 -3.45 -0.68 6.67
N VAL A 36 -4.41 -0.58 7.58
CA VAL A 36 -4.72 -1.66 8.53
C VAL A 36 -6.13 -2.13 8.28
N ASP A 37 -6.26 -3.43 8.04
CA ASP A 37 -7.55 -4.11 8.07
C ASP A 37 -8.09 -4.12 9.50
N PRO A 38 -9.29 -3.56 9.76
CA PRO A 38 -9.90 -3.57 11.09
C PRO A 38 -10.10 -4.97 11.67
N ASP A 39 -10.28 -5.98 10.80
CA ASP A 39 -10.45 -7.38 11.20
C ASP A 39 -9.10 -8.10 11.39
N GLY A 40 -7.98 -7.50 10.99
CA GLY A 40 -6.63 -8.06 11.16
C GLY A 40 -6.28 -9.22 10.22
N GLU A 41 -7.13 -9.53 9.23
CA GLU A 41 -6.99 -10.68 8.35
C GLU A 41 -6.11 -10.39 7.11
N VAL A 42 -6.06 -9.12 6.71
CA VAL A 42 -5.39 -8.67 5.49
C VAL A 42 -4.23 -7.74 5.79
N GLY A 43 -3.02 -8.16 5.44
CA GLY A 43 -1.88 -7.24 5.37
C GLY A 43 -2.02 -6.36 4.14
N ILE A 44 -2.08 -5.03 4.30
CA ILE A 44 -2.20 -4.09 3.19
C ILE A 44 -0.92 -3.26 3.12
N GLU A 45 -0.24 -3.23 1.97
CA GLU A 45 1.05 -2.56 1.82
C GLU A 45 1.18 -1.93 0.43
N VAL A 46 1.80 -0.76 0.37
CA VAL A 46 2.32 -0.21 -0.87
C VAL A 46 3.83 -0.08 -0.74
N ILE A 47 4.55 -0.82 -1.57
CA ILE A 47 6.00 -0.74 -1.66
C ILE A 47 6.38 0.42 -2.58
N ILE A 48 7.35 1.23 -2.15
CA ILE A 48 7.91 2.33 -2.92
C ILE A 48 9.35 2.02 -3.30
N GLY A 49 9.72 2.33 -4.54
CA GLY A 49 11.09 2.17 -4.99
C GLY A 49 11.42 2.96 -6.25
N ARG A 50 12.71 3.00 -6.61
CA ARG A 50 13.14 3.63 -7.88
C ARG A 50 12.85 2.71 -9.05
N THR A 51 12.34 3.30 -10.11
CA THR A 51 12.19 2.65 -11.42
C THR A 51 13.46 2.84 -12.26
N PHE A 52 13.55 2.14 -13.39
CA PHE A 52 14.67 2.31 -14.34
C PHE A 52 14.78 3.73 -14.90
N SER A 53 13.66 4.47 -15.02
CA SER A 53 13.64 5.88 -15.43
C SER A 53 14.02 6.85 -14.31
N GLY A 54 14.24 6.37 -13.08
CA GLY A 54 14.57 7.17 -11.90
C GLY A 54 13.37 7.73 -11.15
N GLU A 55 12.15 7.52 -11.64
CA GLU A 55 10.90 7.89 -10.98
C GLU A 55 10.63 6.98 -9.77
N LEU A 56 9.82 7.45 -8.82
CA LEU A 56 9.35 6.65 -7.70
C LEU A 56 8.12 5.82 -8.12
N GLY A 57 8.30 4.50 -8.21
CA GLY A 57 7.25 3.53 -8.51
C GLY A 57 6.54 3.04 -7.24
N GLN A 58 5.32 2.54 -7.42
CA GLN A 58 4.49 1.93 -6.38
C GLN A 58 4.10 0.50 -6.76
N LEU A 59 4.18 -0.42 -5.80
CA LEU A 59 3.62 -1.76 -5.90
C LEU A 59 2.64 -1.99 -4.75
N PHE A 60 1.35 -1.88 -5.08
CA PHE A 60 0.24 -2.02 -4.13
C PHE A 60 -0.19 -3.48 -4.00
N LEU A 61 0.01 -4.06 -2.81
CA LEU A 61 -0.19 -5.48 -2.52
C LEU A 61 -1.11 -5.69 -1.31
N SER A 62 -1.78 -6.84 -1.32
CA SER A 62 -2.48 -7.41 -0.17
C SER A 62 -1.93 -8.80 0.14
N TYR A 63 -1.79 -9.13 1.42
CA TYR A 63 -1.30 -10.41 1.93
C TYR A 63 -2.35 -11.06 2.82
N ARG A 64 -2.88 -12.20 2.39
CA ARG A 64 -3.85 -13.00 3.16
C ARG A 64 -3.25 -14.32 3.59
N ALA A 65 -3.86 -14.97 4.58
CA ALA A 65 -3.53 -16.37 4.85
C ALA A 65 -3.81 -17.22 3.60
N ALA A 66 -2.99 -18.24 3.39
CA ALA A 66 -3.06 -19.16 2.25
C ALA A 66 -4.46 -19.74 1.98
N ASP A 67 -5.23 -20.00 3.03
CA ASP A 67 -6.58 -20.56 3.02
C ASP A 67 -7.69 -19.51 2.85
N ASN A 68 -7.33 -18.23 2.94
CA ASN A 68 -8.21 -17.08 2.72
C ASN A 68 -7.76 -16.26 1.48
N ALA A 69 -7.25 -16.94 0.45
CA ALA A 69 -6.75 -16.28 -0.76
C ALA A 69 -7.84 -15.52 -1.52
N THR A 70 -7.45 -14.42 -2.18
CA THR A 70 -8.33 -13.79 -3.16
C THR A 70 -8.43 -14.65 -4.43
N LYS A 71 -9.48 -14.45 -5.24
CA LYS A 71 -9.60 -15.14 -6.55
C LYS A 71 -8.51 -14.77 -7.56
N LYS A 72 -7.78 -13.68 -7.31
CA LYS A 72 -6.74 -13.14 -8.18
C LYS A 72 -5.39 -13.14 -7.45
N GLU A 73 -5.11 -14.24 -6.76
CA GLU A 73 -3.76 -14.50 -6.24
C GLU A 73 -2.74 -14.43 -7.38
N ILE A 74 -1.65 -13.70 -7.14
CA ILE A 74 -0.55 -13.52 -8.09
C ILE A 74 0.71 -14.24 -7.66
N ALA A 75 0.87 -14.52 -6.36
CA ALA A 75 1.97 -15.30 -5.83
C ALA A 75 1.59 -15.96 -4.49
N ARG A 76 2.28 -17.06 -4.17
CA ARG A 76 2.37 -17.60 -2.81
C ARG A 76 3.68 -17.13 -2.20
N MET A 77 3.65 -16.76 -0.92
CA MET A 77 4.82 -16.30 -0.18
C MET A 77 4.94 -17.05 1.14
N ASP A 78 6.02 -17.79 1.32
CA ASP A 78 6.40 -18.35 2.60
C ASP A 78 6.88 -17.24 3.52
N HIS A 79 6.22 -17.06 4.65
CA HIS A 79 6.61 -16.11 5.70
C HIS A 79 7.04 -16.87 6.95
N SER A 80 8.30 -16.77 7.37
CA SER A 80 8.83 -17.59 8.48
C SER A 80 8.08 -17.43 9.81
N VAL A 81 7.48 -16.25 10.06
CA VAL A 81 6.65 -15.96 11.25
C VAL A 81 5.15 -16.22 11.05
N LEU A 82 4.57 -15.83 9.90
CA LEU A 82 3.12 -15.83 9.67
C LEU A 82 2.61 -17.04 8.86
N GLY A 83 3.51 -17.94 8.45
CA GLY A 83 3.20 -19.07 7.58
C GLY A 83 3.00 -18.68 6.12
N GLU A 84 2.40 -19.56 5.32
CA GLU A 84 2.18 -19.31 3.89
C GLU A 84 1.12 -18.21 3.69
N ARG A 85 1.46 -17.24 2.83
CA ARG A 85 0.63 -16.08 2.50
C ARG A 85 0.26 -16.09 1.02
N SER A 86 -1.00 -15.79 0.76
CA SER A 86 -1.49 -15.43 -0.57
C SER A 86 -1.18 -13.96 -0.84
N VAL A 87 -0.51 -13.66 -1.95
CA VAL A 87 -0.24 -12.30 -2.42
C VAL A 87 -1.19 -11.98 -3.57
N ALA A 88 -1.78 -10.78 -3.56
CA ALA A 88 -2.55 -10.24 -4.67
C ALA A 88 -2.27 -8.75 -4.84
N PHE A 89 -2.59 -8.18 -6.02
CA PHE A 89 -2.61 -6.74 -6.17
C PHE A 89 -3.70 -6.16 -5.26
N GLY A 90 -3.36 -5.11 -4.51
CA GLY A 90 -4.33 -4.46 -3.61
C GLY A 90 -5.53 -3.89 -4.36
N ALA A 91 -5.38 -3.55 -5.65
CA ALA A 91 -6.49 -3.13 -6.51
C ALA A 91 -7.54 -4.24 -6.74
N ASP A 92 -7.15 -5.49 -6.59
CA ASP A 92 -8.01 -6.68 -6.72
C ASP A 92 -8.57 -7.18 -5.39
N ASP A 93 -8.10 -6.64 -4.27
CA ASP A 93 -8.60 -6.92 -2.93
C ASP A 93 -9.58 -5.82 -2.47
N ARG A 94 -10.80 -6.22 -2.10
CA ARG A 94 -11.83 -5.26 -1.65
C ARG A 94 -11.51 -4.61 -0.31
N VAL A 95 -10.87 -5.34 0.61
CA VAL A 95 -10.48 -4.82 1.93
C VAL A 95 -9.38 -3.79 1.76
N ALA A 96 -8.36 -4.11 0.95
CA ALA A 96 -7.27 -3.17 0.66
C ALA A 96 -7.76 -1.85 0.04
N LYS A 97 -8.69 -1.92 -0.92
CA LYS A 97 -9.31 -0.71 -1.50
C LYS A 97 -10.20 0.04 -0.53
N ALA A 98 -10.95 -0.67 0.31
CA ALA A 98 -11.81 -0.03 1.31
C ALA A 98 -10.98 0.78 2.30
N GLU A 99 -9.85 0.24 2.78
CA GLU A 99 -9.03 0.94 3.76
C GLU A 99 -8.28 2.14 3.20
N PHE A 100 -7.73 2.06 1.98
CA PHE A 100 -7.14 3.26 1.38
C PHE A 100 -8.19 4.29 0.96
N LYS A 101 -9.39 3.85 0.55
CA LYS A 101 -10.52 4.76 0.36
C LYS A 101 -10.84 5.47 1.67
N ARG A 102 -10.98 4.74 2.78
CA ARG A 102 -11.25 5.30 4.12
C ARG A 102 -10.21 6.34 4.50
N ILE A 103 -8.92 6.03 4.33
CA ILE A 103 -7.81 6.97 4.59
C ILE A 103 -8.03 8.28 3.83
N VAL A 104 -8.36 8.21 2.54
CA VAL A 104 -8.61 9.40 1.72
C VAL A 104 -9.84 10.18 2.20
N GLU A 105 -10.97 9.51 2.38
CA GLU A 105 -12.26 10.15 2.69
C GLU A 105 -12.26 10.79 4.08
N GLU A 106 -11.65 10.13 5.07
CA GLU A 106 -11.59 10.59 6.46
C GLU A 106 -10.41 11.53 6.73
N SER A 107 -9.59 11.83 5.72
CA SER A 107 -8.33 12.59 5.87
C SER A 107 -7.41 11.99 6.95
N ASP A 108 -7.40 10.66 7.03
CA ASP A 108 -6.58 9.90 7.99
C ASP A 108 -5.16 9.68 7.45
N VAL A 109 -4.31 9.05 8.25
CA VAL A 109 -2.92 8.72 7.93
C VAL A 109 -2.72 7.20 7.83
N SER A 110 -1.72 6.78 7.04
CA SER A 110 -1.26 5.39 7.02
C SER A 110 -0.75 4.97 8.38
N ALA A 111 -0.71 3.67 8.62
CA ALA A 111 -0.26 3.14 9.89
C ALA A 111 1.23 3.43 10.17
N GLY A 112 1.55 3.59 11.45
CA GLY A 112 2.92 3.48 11.95
C GLY A 112 3.38 2.02 11.95
N PHE A 113 4.69 1.78 11.90
CA PHE A 113 5.24 0.42 12.02
C PHE A 113 5.69 0.16 13.44
N VAL A 114 5.29 -0.99 13.97
CA VAL A 114 5.77 -1.52 15.25
C VAL A 114 6.27 -2.94 15.05
N ASP A 115 7.23 -3.38 15.86
CA ASP A 115 7.60 -4.79 15.94
C ASP A 115 6.59 -5.59 16.79
N ARG A 116 6.90 -6.86 17.09
CA ARG A 116 6.03 -7.74 17.88
C ARG A 116 6.01 -7.38 19.37
N GLU A 117 6.94 -6.55 19.82
CA GLU A 117 7.06 -6.07 21.20
C GLU A 117 6.54 -4.63 21.32
N ASP A 118 5.81 -4.15 20.30
CA ASP A 118 5.27 -2.80 20.19
C ASP A 118 6.33 -1.69 20.18
N ASN A 119 7.57 -2.01 19.76
CA ASN A 119 8.60 -0.99 19.55
C ASN A 119 8.41 -0.30 18.19
N ASP A 120 8.50 1.03 18.17
CA ASP A 120 8.45 1.82 16.94
C ASP A 120 9.55 1.42 15.95
N ILE A 121 9.15 1.17 14.72
CA ILE A 121 10.05 0.94 13.58
C ILE A 121 10.02 2.19 12.68
N PRO A 122 11.18 2.83 12.42
CA PRO A 122 11.24 3.96 11.50
C PRO A 122 10.77 3.59 10.10
N GLN A 123 9.93 4.44 9.52
CA GLN A 123 9.47 4.32 8.14
C GLN A 123 9.77 5.59 7.35
N ARG A 124 10.26 5.43 6.11
CA ARG A 124 10.59 6.55 5.22
C ARG A 124 9.34 7.24 4.66
N PHE A 125 8.26 6.49 4.43
CA PHE A 125 7.07 6.98 3.76
C PHE A 125 5.86 6.99 4.70
N THR A 126 5.07 8.05 4.64
CA THR A 126 3.77 8.13 5.32
C THR A 126 2.73 8.61 4.33
N ALA A 127 1.66 7.83 4.15
CA ALA A 127 0.54 8.24 3.32
C ALA A 127 -0.52 8.95 4.15
N TYR A 128 -1.30 9.84 3.52
CA TYR A 128 -2.42 10.50 4.17
C TYR A 128 -3.49 10.92 3.16
N GLY A 129 -4.73 11.04 3.62
CA GLY A 129 -5.86 11.48 2.82
C GLY A 129 -6.07 12.99 2.80
N THR A 130 -6.66 13.52 1.72
CA THR A 130 -7.01 14.94 1.61
C THR A 130 -8.52 15.22 1.64
N GLY A 131 -9.34 14.23 1.98
CA GLY A 131 -10.80 14.34 2.06
C GLY A 131 -11.48 14.34 0.69
N GLY A 132 -12.54 13.57 0.51
CA GLY A 132 -13.25 13.43 -0.76
C GLY A 132 -14.20 12.24 -0.74
N GLU A 133 -14.79 11.89 -1.88
CA GLU A 133 -15.62 10.69 -2.04
C GLU A 133 -15.42 10.08 -3.43
N GLY A 134 -15.42 8.75 -3.53
CA GLY A 134 -15.36 8.09 -4.82
C GLY A 134 -14.85 6.66 -4.80
N GLU A 135 -14.48 6.15 -5.96
CA GLU A 135 -13.78 4.87 -6.08
C GLU A 135 -12.27 5.10 -5.98
N PHE A 136 -11.59 4.35 -5.12
CA PHE A 136 -10.15 4.50 -4.89
C PHE A 136 -9.32 3.87 -6.01
N PHE A 137 -8.30 4.60 -6.45
CA PHE A 137 -7.27 4.18 -7.38
C PHE A 137 -5.90 4.52 -6.81
N CYS A 138 -4.98 3.55 -6.81
CA CYS A 138 -3.56 3.77 -6.53
C CYS A 138 -2.81 3.87 -7.86
N TYR A 139 -1.97 4.90 -8.01
CA TYR A 139 -1.16 5.08 -9.22
C TYR A 139 0.08 4.19 -9.19
N SER A 140 0.59 3.80 -10.36
CA SER A 140 1.81 3.00 -10.45
C SER A 140 3.09 3.79 -10.13
N THR A 141 3.04 5.12 -10.19
CA THR A 141 4.14 6.03 -9.86
C THR A 141 3.65 7.17 -8.97
N LEU A 142 4.56 7.70 -8.16
CA LEU A 142 4.32 8.93 -7.41
C LEU A 142 4.45 10.13 -8.36
N ILE A 143 3.51 11.07 -8.23
CA ILE A 143 3.40 12.24 -9.13
C ILE A 143 3.66 13.51 -8.32
N ASP A 144 4.57 14.36 -8.80
CA ASP A 144 4.78 15.70 -8.27
C ASP A 144 3.73 16.65 -8.84
N GLU A 145 2.61 16.76 -8.12
CA GLU A 145 1.54 17.69 -8.45
C GLU A 145 0.98 18.37 -7.20
N PRO A 146 0.36 19.56 -7.35
CA PRO A 146 -0.27 20.27 -6.25
C PRO A 146 -1.30 19.43 -5.51
N LYS A 147 -1.38 19.64 -4.20
CA LYS A 147 -2.38 19.02 -3.33
C LYS A 147 -3.79 19.49 -3.70
N ALA A 148 -4.71 18.54 -3.81
CA ALA A 148 -6.12 18.76 -4.09
C ALA A 148 -6.98 17.79 -3.24
N PRO A 149 -8.28 18.07 -3.06
CA PRO A 149 -9.19 17.12 -2.43
C PRO A 149 -9.27 15.78 -3.18
N GLY A 150 -9.55 14.71 -2.45
CA GLY A 150 -9.75 13.37 -2.98
C GLY A 150 -8.46 12.62 -3.32
N GLN A 151 -7.32 13.07 -2.82
CA GLN A 151 -6.02 12.48 -3.08
C GLN A 151 -5.58 11.59 -1.90
N LEU A 152 -4.91 10.49 -2.23
CA LEU A 152 -3.95 9.83 -1.36
C LEU A 152 -2.59 10.48 -1.64
N ARG A 153 -2.01 11.07 -0.61
CA ARG A 153 -0.68 11.70 -0.67
C ARG A 153 0.33 10.88 0.09
N VAL A 154 1.60 10.98 -0.28
CA VAL A 154 2.72 10.31 0.41
C VAL A 154 3.83 11.32 0.66
N ILE A 155 4.24 11.42 1.91
CA ILE A 155 5.42 12.18 2.33
C ILE A 155 6.63 11.24 2.29
N ASP A 156 7.68 11.65 1.59
CA ASP A 156 9.02 11.06 1.72
C ASP A 156 9.79 11.82 2.79
N HIS A 157 9.95 11.23 3.98
CA HIS A 157 10.61 11.88 5.12
C HIS A 157 12.12 12.11 4.90
N GLU A 158 12.74 11.44 3.94
CA GLU A 158 14.15 11.65 3.61
C GLU A 158 14.35 12.94 2.80
N THR A 159 13.43 13.26 1.89
CA THR A 159 13.54 14.41 0.98
C THR A 159 12.63 15.58 1.38
N GLY A 160 11.61 15.32 2.21
CA GLY A 160 10.55 16.28 2.56
C GLY A 160 9.50 16.48 1.46
N ALA A 161 9.56 15.72 0.37
CA ALA A 161 8.63 15.84 -0.75
C ALA A 161 7.27 15.21 -0.43
N ASP A 162 6.21 15.80 -0.98
CA ASP A 162 4.81 15.38 -0.82
C ASP A 162 4.25 15.06 -2.20
N TYR A 163 4.01 13.78 -2.48
CA TYR A 163 3.60 13.28 -3.79
C TYR A 163 2.14 12.83 -3.81
N LEU A 164 1.52 12.92 -4.98
CA LEU A 164 0.28 12.20 -5.27
C LEU A 164 0.59 10.71 -5.46
N ALA A 165 -0.10 9.86 -4.70
CA ALA A 165 0.04 8.40 -4.77
C ALA A 165 -1.22 7.69 -5.28
N GLY A 166 -2.38 8.35 -5.19
CA GLY A 166 -3.65 7.79 -5.60
C GLY A 166 -4.77 8.80 -5.44
N ALA A 167 -5.98 8.44 -5.82
CA ALA A 167 -7.14 9.31 -5.66
C ALA A 167 -8.43 8.50 -5.50
N VAL A 168 -9.42 9.11 -4.84
CA VAL A 168 -10.81 8.73 -5.01
C VAL A 168 -11.38 9.51 -6.18
N VAL A 169 -11.92 8.79 -7.16
CA VAL A 169 -12.53 9.40 -8.36
C VAL A 169 -14.04 9.23 -8.27
N PRO A 170 -14.83 10.32 -8.40
CA PRO A 170 -16.28 10.24 -8.42
C PRO A 170 -16.75 9.26 -9.48
N ARG A 171 -17.72 8.41 -9.14
CA ARG A 171 -18.36 7.56 -10.14
C ARG A 171 -19.05 8.45 -11.16
N ALA A 172 -18.68 8.31 -12.43
CA ALA A 172 -19.41 8.96 -13.52
C ALA A 172 -20.89 8.60 -13.38
N SER A 173 -21.75 9.62 -13.21
CA SER A 173 -23.19 9.38 -13.19
C SER A 173 -23.56 8.70 -14.49
N ARG A 174 -24.17 7.50 -14.45
CA ARG A 174 -24.81 6.93 -15.64
C ARG A 174 -25.84 7.96 -16.11
N ARG A 175 -25.54 8.72 -17.17
CA ARG A 175 -26.56 9.51 -17.85
C ARG A 175 -27.61 8.51 -18.32
N LYS A 176 -28.83 8.58 -17.77
CA LYS A 176 -29.98 7.90 -18.37
C LYS A 176 -30.12 8.47 -19.79
N ALA A 177 -29.92 7.62 -20.79
CA ALA A 177 -30.38 7.88 -22.15
C ALA A 177 -31.90 7.78 -22.17
#